data_AF-A0A9W9HYG3-F1
#
_entry.id   AF-A0A9W9HYG3-F1
#
_cell.length_a   1.000
_cell.length_b   1.000
_cell.length_c   1.000
_cell.angle_alpha   90.00
_cell.angle_beta   90.00
_cell.angle_gamma   90.00
#
_symmetry.space_group_name_H-M   'P 1'
#
loop_
_entity.id
_entity.type
_entity.pdbx_description
1 polymer ?
#
loop_
_entity_poly.entity_id
_entity_poly.type
_entity_poly.pdbx_seq_one_letter_code
_entity_poly.pdbx_strand_id
1 'polypeptide(L)'
;MHIQSIPMWTGKGNNYAYLVTDEPTKQSVIIDPANPRIDSFQLAQFGKLPVIGGSNCQSVTKTPAHGEEFKIGDRITVRALHTPCHTQDSICYFMQDGDQRVVFTGDTLFIAGCGRFFEGNAGEMHRALNETLAALPDDTKVYPGHEYTKANVKFCLHVSQTEPIKKLQAFAEANQQTQGKFTIGDEKKPRFKSHHDQNDKTTACYVHSLIAGEWAAPPSHVDDTQDVIRTLSDEEPNVDTKVLGEDEVVSVVDGDNKILKPVPTIIQSRHLTKRQLSDMAWNVRKLSKKLGSLKLKLTVKNVFIVSKAHDESLVSLTRKVTRWLLSKDRGAPYTVYVERRMETHPDFGALQLVQEEPSAKGRLKFWDPKLAQEQPHLFDFVITLGGDGTVLYTSWLFQRIVPPVLSFALGSLGFLTNFDYADYQHILENAFRDGVVVSLRLRFECTIMRSKARQKDPHARSLTSRDLVEELIGEEGEDTLTHTPDRVYEILNDVVLDRGPNPTMSQIELFGDDEHFTTLLADGICIATPTGSTAYNLAAGGSLSHPENPVILVTAICAHTLSFRPIILPDTIVLRMGVPYDARTSSWASFDGRER
;
A
#
# COMPACT_ATOMS: atom_id res chain seq x y z
N MET A 1 13.25 10.85 44.67
CA MET A 1 12.30 11.63 43.83
C MET A 1 11.00 10.86 43.77
N HIS A 2 9.84 11.53 43.80
CA HIS A 2 8.56 10.87 43.59
C HIS A 2 8.09 11.09 42.15
N ILE A 3 7.71 10.01 41.46
CA ILE A 3 7.23 10.06 40.07
C ILE A 3 5.84 9.44 40.03
N GLN A 4 4.87 10.22 39.57
CA GLN A 4 3.52 9.77 39.32
C GLN A 4 3.25 9.86 37.81
N SER A 5 2.97 8.71 37.18
CA SER A 5 2.45 8.68 35.82
C SER A 5 1.05 9.30 35.82
N ILE A 6 0.85 10.30 34.97
CA ILE A 6 -0.44 10.89 34.67
C ILE A 6 -0.89 10.28 33.34
N PRO A 7 -1.86 9.34 33.34
CA PRO A 7 -2.42 8.85 32.11
C PRO A 7 -3.16 10.00 31.42
N MET A 8 -2.65 10.42 30.27
CA MET A 8 -3.21 11.49 29.43
C MET A 8 -4.26 10.91 28.48
N TRP A 9 -5.17 10.11 29.02
CA TRP A 9 -6.17 9.39 28.25
C TRP A 9 -7.32 10.33 27.86
N THR A 10 -7.23 10.96 26.69
CA THR A 10 -8.41 11.49 26.00
C THR A 10 -8.87 10.46 24.97
N GLY A 11 -9.98 9.77 25.23
CA GLY A 11 -10.45 8.70 24.33
C GLY A 11 -9.71 7.36 24.57
N LYS A 12 -9.07 6.81 23.54
CA LYS A 12 -8.28 5.56 23.60
C LYS A 12 -6.77 5.77 23.69
N GLY A 13 -6.27 7.01 23.59
CA GLY A 13 -4.84 7.29 23.61
C GLY A 13 -4.19 6.78 24.91
N ASN A 14 -3.01 6.17 24.79
CA ASN A 14 -2.26 5.57 25.89
C ASN A 14 -1.10 6.45 26.39
N ASN A 15 -1.20 7.77 26.13
CA ASN A 15 -0.16 8.75 26.41
C ASN A 15 0.04 8.91 27.93
N TYR A 16 1.28 9.21 28.32
CA TYR A 16 1.65 9.60 29.67
C TYR A 16 2.21 11.01 29.67
N ALA A 17 1.83 11.77 30.71
CA ALA A 17 2.67 12.82 31.26
C ALA A 17 3.20 12.34 32.60
N TYR A 18 4.22 13.00 33.14
CA TYR A 18 4.79 12.59 34.42
C TYR A 18 4.85 13.75 35.40
N LEU A 19 4.24 13.59 36.56
CA LEU A 19 4.41 14.49 37.69
C LEU A 19 5.64 14.06 38.48
N VAL A 20 6.65 14.91 38.54
CA VAL A 20 7.87 14.70 39.31
C VAL A 20 7.86 15.65 40.50
N THR A 21 7.95 15.10 41.71
CA THR A 21 7.95 15.85 42.96
C THR A 21 9.22 15.59 43.77
N ASP A 22 9.90 16.65 44.19
CA ASP A 22 10.92 16.56 45.23
C ASP A 22 10.25 16.50 46.60
N GLU A 23 10.24 15.32 47.22
CA GLU A 23 9.44 15.06 48.42
C GLU A 23 9.70 15.97 49.62
N PRO A 24 10.94 16.45 49.92
CA PRO A 24 11.19 17.34 51.04
C PRO A 24 10.71 18.76 50.76
N THR A 25 10.99 19.31 49.57
CA THR A 25 10.62 20.69 49.23
C THR A 25 9.18 20.81 48.74
N LYS A 26 8.55 19.69 48.37
CA LYS A 26 7.23 19.59 47.72
C LYS A 26 7.13 20.31 46.37
N GLN A 27 8.25 20.78 45.82
CA GLN A 27 8.28 21.33 44.46
C GLN A 27 7.98 20.24 43.44
N SER A 28 7.06 20.54 42.53
CA SER A 28 6.57 19.59 41.53
C SER A 28 6.58 20.19 40.14
N VAL A 29 6.81 19.34 39.13
CA VAL A 29 6.83 19.70 37.72
C VAL A 29 6.15 18.62 36.89
N ILE A 30 5.51 19.02 35.80
CA ILE A 30 4.95 18.11 34.81
C ILE A 30 5.93 17.99 33.64
N ILE A 31 6.26 16.76 33.28
CA ILE A 31 7.19 16.43 32.21
C ILE A 31 6.44 15.84 31.03
N ASP A 32 6.78 16.37 29.86
CA ASP A 32 6.44 15.86 28.53
C ASP A 32 4.95 15.53 28.33
N PRO A 33 4.03 16.48 28.59
CA PRO A 33 2.62 16.22 28.33
C PRO A 33 2.36 16.20 26.83
N ALA A 34 1.97 15.03 26.31
CA ALA A 34 1.52 14.87 24.93
C ALA A 34 0.28 15.74 24.65
N ASN A 35 0.46 16.78 23.82
CA ASN A 35 -0.51 17.70 23.25
C ASN A 35 -1.94 17.70 23.86
N PRO A 36 -2.15 18.11 25.13
CA PRO A 36 -3.49 18.34 25.60
C PRO A 36 -3.94 19.72 25.10
N ARG A 37 -5.12 19.79 24.45
CA ARG A 37 -5.87 21.05 24.44
C ARG A 37 -5.96 21.54 25.89
N ILE A 38 -5.76 22.84 26.10
CA ILE A 38 -5.60 23.53 27.39
C ILE A 38 -6.68 23.16 28.44
N ASP A 39 -7.79 22.58 28.02
CA ASP A 39 -8.90 22.12 28.85
C ASP A 39 -8.90 20.62 29.21
N SER A 40 -7.79 19.88 29.04
CA SER A 40 -7.75 18.48 29.50
C SER A 40 -7.99 18.46 31.03
N PHE A 41 -9.14 17.92 31.43
CA PHE A 41 -9.59 17.79 32.82
C PHE A 41 -8.51 17.17 33.75
N GLN A 42 -7.57 16.42 33.17
CA GLN A 42 -6.49 15.70 33.86
C GLN A 42 -5.32 16.56 34.31
N LEU A 43 -4.94 17.62 33.60
CA LEU A 43 -3.86 18.53 34.05
C LEU A 43 -4.38 19.66 34.92
N ALA A 44 -5.64 20.09 34.72
CA ALA A 44 -6.28 21.15 35.48
C ALA A 44 -6.33 20.87 37.00
N GLN A 45 -6.40 19.59 37.41
CA GLN A 45 -6.41 19.19 38.82
C GLN A 45 -5.11 19.51 39.58
N PHE A 46 -4.00 19.71 38.86
CA PHE A 46 -2.69 19.98 39.47
C PHE A 46 -2.38 21.48 39.60
N GLY A 47 -3.29 22.37 39.15
CA GLY A 47 -3.10 23.82 39.22
C GLY A 47 -2.01 24.33 38.25
N LYS A 48 -1.48 25.54 38.51
CA LYS A 48 -0.42 26.16 37.68
C LYS A 48 0.96 25.63 38.08
N LEU A 49 1.27 24.38 37.76
CA LEU A 49 2.62 23.84 37.87
C LEU A 49 3.47 24.20 36.64
N PRO A 50 4.80 24.32 36.78
CA PRO A 50 5.68 24.35 35.63
C PRO A 50 5.52 23.08 34.79
N VAL A 51 5.54 23.26 33.47
CA VAL A 51 5.49 22.20 32.46
C VAL A 51 6.76 22.29 31.62
N ILE A 52 7.47 21.18 31.50
CA ILE A 52 8.70 21.04 30.71
C ILE A 52 8.41 20.08 29.56
N GLY A 53 8.66 20.53 28.32
CA GLY A 53 8.38 19.77 27.11
C GLY A 53 8.99 20.41 25.86
N GLY A 54 8.77 19.77 24.71
CA GLY A 54 9.14 20.32 23.39
C GLY A 54 8.41 21.64 23.09
N SER A 55 8.99 22.45 22.19
CA SER A 55 8.48 23.79 21.87
C SER A 55 7.09 23.80 21.23
N ASN A 56 6.66 22.68 20.62
CA ASN A 56 5.38 22.58 19.93
C ASN A 56 4.20 22.23 20.86
N CYS A 57 4.42 22.01 22.16
CA CYS A 57 3.34 21.69 23.10
C CYS A 57 2.74 22.97 23.74
N GLN A 58 1.43 23.19 23.53
CA GLN A 58 0.71 24.42 23.91
C GLN A 58 0.75 24.76 25.41
N SER A 59 1.05 23.78 26.28
CA SER A 59 1.07 23.95 27.74
C SER A 59 2.48 24.12 28.33
N VAL A 60 3.53 24.11 27.51
CA VAL A 60 4.92 24.14 27.98
C VAL A 60 5.29 25.53 28.50
N THR A 61 5.84 25.55 29.72
CA THR A 61 6.34 26.77 30.37
C THR A 61 7.85 26.93 30.23
N LYS A 62 8.57 25.84 29.95
CA LYS A 62 10.03 25.83 29.78
C LYS A 62 10.44 24.77 28.75
N THR A 63 11.19 25.19 27.74
CA THR A 63 11.86 24.30 26.77
C THR A 63 13.37 24.47 26.92
N PRO A 64 14.05 23.57 27.66
CA PRO A 64 15.49 23.67 27.90
C PRO A 64 16.31 23.36 26.63
N ALA A 65 17.48 23.98 26.52
CA ALA A 65 18.43 23.70 25.44
C ALA A 65 19.07 22.32 25.60
N HIS A 66 19.60 21.74 24.50
CA HIS A 66 20.35 20.47 24.58
C HIS A 66 21.51 20.60 25.56
N GLY A 67 21.59 19.66 26.51
CA GLY A 67 22.61 19.64 27.57
C GLY A 67 22.38 20.62 28.70
N GLU A 68 21.31 21.44 28.68
CA GLU A 68 21.00 22.35 29.78
C GLU A 68 20.69 21.56 31.05
N GLU A 69 21.34 21.95 32.15
CA GLU A 69 21.11 21.40 33.47
C GLU A 69 20.40 22.39 34.38
N PHE A 70 19.40 21.92 35.12
CA PHE A 70 18.68 22.71 36.12
C PHE A 70 18.19 21.80 37.26
N LYS A 71 17.68 22.40 38.34
CA LYS A 71 17.17 21.66 39.49
C LYS A 71 15.65 21.78 39.66
N ILE A 72 15.04 20.72 40.17
CA ILE A 72 13.68 20.74 40.75
C ILE A 72 13.84 20.51 42.26
N GLY A 73 13.37 21.45 43.08
CA GLY A 73 13.70 21.46 44.49
C GLY A 73 15.21 21.62 44.72
N ASP A 74 15.70 21.02 45.80
CA ASP A 74 17.11 21.16 46.18
C ASP A 74 18.01 20.02 45.63
N ARG A 75 17.40 18.89 45.27
CA ARG A 75 18.09 17.61 45.07
C ARG A 75 17.98 17.00 43.68
N ILE A 76 16.88 17.22 42.96
CA ILE A 76 16.66 16.60 41.65
C ILE A 76 17.40 17.41 40.60
N THR A 77 18.47 16.85 40.03
CA THR A 77 19.14 17.42 38.86
C THR A 77 18.50 16.91 37.59
N VAL A 78 18.19 17.81 36.66
CA VAL A 78 17.59 17.51 35.35
C VAL A 78 18.58 17.93 34.27
N ARG A 79 18.79 17.06 33.29
CA ARG A 79 19.54 17.35 32.06
C ARG A 79 18.66 17.09 30.84
N ALA A 80 18.50 18.11 30.00
CA ALA A 80 17.75 17.99 28.76
C ALA A 80 18.61 17.37 27.64
N LEU A 81 18.05 16.40 26.94
CA LEU A 81 18.72 15.63 25.89
C LEU A 81 17.87 15.70 24.63
N HIS A 82 18.21 16.61 23.72
CA HIS A 82 17.52 16.67 22.42
C HIS A 82 17.75 15.36 21.65
N THR A 83 16.66 14.80 21.15
CA THR A 83 16.61 13.54 20.40
C THR A 83 15.75 13.73 19.15
N PRO A 84 16.15 14.64 18.23
CA PRO A 84 15.37 14.91 17.03
C PRO A 84 15.25 13.63 16.20
N CYS A 85 14.04 13.25 15.83
CA CYS A 85 13.75 12.29 14.76
C CYS A 85 12.25 12.05 14.65
N HIS A 86 11.63 11.63 15.76
CA HIS A 86 10.18 11.43 15.83
C HIS A 86 9.48 12.73 15.45
N THR A 87 9.77 13.79 16.21
CA THR A 87 9.67 15.19 15.78
C THR A 87 11.04 15.84 15.85
N GLN A 88 11.24 16.97 15.16
CA GLN A 88 12.50 17.72 15.24
C GLN A 88 12.71 18.41 16.60
N ASP A 89 11.64 18.63 17.36
CA ASP A 89 11.67 19.24 18.70
C ASP A 89 11.61 18.22 19.85
N SER A 90 11.81 16.93 19.55
CA SER A 90 11.82 15.87 20.56
C SER A 90 12.97 16.04 21.58
N ILE A 91 12.62 16.01 22.87
CA ILE A 91 13.56 16.16 23.99
C ILE A 91 13.31 15.08 25.03
N CYS A 92 14.35 14.32 25.36
CA CYS A 92 14.37 13.43 26.52
C CYS A 92 14.87 14.17 27.77
N TYR A 93 14.38 13.78 28.96
CA TYR A 93 14.77 14.40 30.23
C TYR A 93 15.41 13.38 31.15
N PHE A 94 16.72 13.45 31.33
CA PHE A 94 17.44 12.64 32.30
C PHE A 94 17.40 13.32 33.67
N MET A 95 16.99 12.58 34.71
CA MET A 95 16.91 13.10 36.07
C MET A 95 17.63 12.20 37.07
N GLN A 96 18.27 12.83 38.05
CA GLN A 96 18.99 12.17 39.12
C GLN A 96 18.66 12.78 40.49
N ASP A 97 18.44 11.91 41.49
CA ASP A 97 18.25 12.26 42.90
C ASP A 97 18.98 11.22 43.76
N GLY A 98 20.17 11.57 44.23
CA GLY A 98 21.11 10.62 44.84
C GLY A 98 21.49 9.50 43.87
N ASP A 99 21.23 8.25 44.26
CA ASP A 99 21.47 7.05 43.45
C ASP A 99 20.33 6.74 42.48
N GLN A 100 19.16 7.39 42.62
CA GLN A 100 18.03 7.18 41.74
C GLN A 100 18.22 7.93 40.42
N ARG A 101 18.14 7.21 39.29
CA ARG A 101 18.25 7.75 37.93
C ARG A 101 17.05 7.35 37.07
N VAL A 102 16.49 8.32 36.35
CA VAL A 102 15.37 8.09 35.42
C VAL A 102 15.57 8.89 34.14
N VAL A 103 14.96 8.44 33.04
CA VAL A 103 14.87 9.19 31.80
C VAL A 103 13.44 9.16 31.28
N PHE A 104 12.90 10.34 31.00
CA PHE A 104 11.63 10.50 30.28
C PHE A 104 11.95 10.61 28.80
N THR A 105 11.46 9.67 28.00
CA THR A 105 11.92 9.48 26.62
C THR A 105 10.93 9.95 25.56
N GLY A 106 9.72 10.37 25.97
CA GLY A 106 8.63 10.67 25.07
C GLY A 106 8.48 9.56 24.03
N ASP A 107 8.43 9.95 22.77
CA ASP A 107 8.28 9.03 21.63
C ASP A 107 9.61 8.64 20.99
N THR A 108 10.75 8.93 21.62
CA THR A 108 12.06 8.53 21.09
C THR A 108 12.31 7.03 21.34
N LEU A 109 12.23 6.61 22.61
CA LEU A 109 12.50 5.23 23.05
C LEU A 109 11.29 4.68 23.80
N PHE A 110 10.82 3.51 23.37
CA PHE A 110 9.80 2.71 24.06
C PHE A 110 10.43 1.44 24.65
N ILE A 111 9.72 0.76 25.55
CA ILE A 111 10.17 -0.56 26.01
C ILE A 111 10.11 -1.53 24.81
N ALA A 112 11.25 -2.14 24.50
CA ALA A 112 11.45 -3.01 23.33
C ALA A 112 11.09 -2.38 21.97
N GLY A 113 11.17 -1.05 21.83
CA GLY A 113 10.84 -0.36 20.59
C GLY A 113 11.35 1.08 20.53
N CYS A 114 11.04 1.78 19.44
CA CYS A 114 11.39 3.19 19.26
C CYS A 114 10.30 3.93 18.49
N GLY A 115 10.38 5.27 18.46
CA GLY A 115 9.48 6.12 17.69
C GLY A 115 9.49 5.86 16.20
N ARG A 116 8.34 6.11 15.56
CA ARG A 116 8.27 6.33 14.10
C ARG A 116 8.94 7.64 13.73
N PHE A 117 9.39 7.79 12.49
CA PHE A 117 10.06 9.00 12.02
C PHE A 117 9.02 9.87 11.32
N PHE A 118 8.53 10.94 11.95
CA PHE A 118 7.61 11.85 11.27
C PHE A 118 8.33 13.00 10.59
N GLU A 119 9.35 13.57 11.23
CA GLU A 119 10.06 14.75 10.69
C GLU A 119 11.56 14.53 10.46
N GLY A 120 12.11 13.42 10.96
CA GLY A 120 13.55 13.12 10.89
C GLY A 120 13.90 11.86 10.09
N ASN A 121 15.13 11.41 10.25
CA ASN A 121 15.70 10.28 9.51
C ASN A 121 16.40 9.23 10.39
N ALA A 122 16.77 8.11 9.77
CA ALA A 122 17.40 6.97 10.46
C ALA A 122 18.71 7.32 11.17
N GLY A 123 19.53 8.21 10.59
CA GLY A 123 20.78 8.64 11.21
C GLY A 123 20.55 9.45 12.48
N GLU A 124 19.49 10.26 12.50
CA GLU A 124 19.06 11.01 13.68
C GLU A 124 18.52 10.08 14.78
N MET A 125 17.65 9.12 14.44
CA MET A 125 17.18 8.11 15.41
C MET A 125 18.35 7.26 15.95
N HIS A 126 19.29 6.88 15.09
CA HIS A 126 20.49 6.15 15.52
C HIS A 126 21.28 6.97 16.54
N ARG A 127 21.56 8.25 16.27
CA ARG A 127 22.24 9.12 17.24
C ARG A 127 21.45 9.25 18.54
N ALA A 128 20.13 9.46 18.45
CA ALA A 128 19.26 9.59 19.62
C ALA A 128 19.31 8.34 20.52
N LEU A 129 19.16 7.15 19.95
CA LEU A 129 19.13 5.90 20.70
C LEU A 129 20.53 5.44 21.12
N ASN A 130 21.47 5.37 20.18
CA ASN A 130 22.75 4.69 20.32
C ASN A 130 23.92 5.59 20.76
N GLU A 131 23.80 6.91 20.61
CA GLU A 131 24.80 7.84 21.12
C GLU A 131 24.27 8.57 22.36
N THR A 132 23.10 9.21 22.28
CA THR A 132 22.56 10.04 23.36
C THR A 132 21.98 9.23 24.51
N LEU A 133 20.98 8.37 24.25
CA LEU A 133 20.33 7.58 25.31
C LEU A 133 21.21 6.41 25.78
N ALA A 134 21.97 5.80 24.87
CA ALA A 134 22.96 4.78 25.22
C ALA A 134 24.08 5.28 26.13
N ALA A 135 24.43 6.57 26.09
CA ALA A 135 25.45 7.12 26.99
C ALA A 135 24.96 7.23 28.44
N LEU A 136 23.66 7.05 28.71
CA LEU A 136 23.11 7.07 30.06
C LEU A 136 23.52 5.83 30.87
N PRO A 137 23.63 5.94 32.22
CA PRO A 137 23.90 4.81 33.09
C PRO A 137 22.88 3.68 32.93
N ASP A 138 23.34 2.43 32.99
CA ASP A 138 22.52 1.24 32.72
C ASP A 138 21.35 1.05 33.69
N ASP A 139 21.45 1.57 34.90
CA ASP A 139 20.39 1.50 35.92
C ASP A 139 19.38 2.65 35.83
N THR A 140 19.49 3.50 34.82
CA THR A 140 18.54 4.58 34.53
C THR A 140 17.20 3.99 34.09
N LYS A 141 16.14 4.21 34.87
CA LYS A 141 14.78 3.72 34.55
C LYS A 141 14.14 4.52 33.41
N VAL A 142 13.48 3.83 32.48
CA VAL A 142 12.87 4.43 31.28
C VAL A 142 11.39 4.70 31.51
N TYR A 143 10.97 5.92 31.17
CA TYR A 143 9.58 6.40 31.24
C TYR A 143 9.15 6.93 29.86
N PRO A 144 8.51 6.10 29.02
CA PRO A 144 8.12 6.47 27.66
C PRO A 144 6.87 7.35 27.58
N GLY A 145 6.64 8.00 26.44
CA GLY A 145 5.43 8.78 26.18
C GLY A 145 4.18 7.91 26.05
N HIS A 146 4.31 6.68 25.54
CA HIS A 146 3.19 5.77 25.25
C HIS A 146 3.42 4.36 25.82
N GLU A 147 2.33 3.64 26.09
CA GLU A 147 2.37 2.21 26.44
C GLU A 147 2.31 1.30 25.21
N TYR A 148 3.42 1.17 24.49
CA TYR A 148 3.52 0.28 23.32
C TYR A 148 4.17 -1.08 23.60
N THR A 149 4.50 -1.39 24.86
CA THR A 149 5.26 -2.61 25.21
C THR A 149 4.60 -3.88 24.69
N LYS A 150 3.27 -4.00 24.76
CA LYS A 150 2.55 -5.18 24.25
C LYS A 150 2.69 -5.35 22.74
N ALA A 151 2.51 -4.26 21.98
CA ALA A 151 2.62 -4.26 20.52
C ALA A 151 4.08 -4.55 20.09
N ASN A 152 5.03 -3.87 20.73
CA ASN A 152 6.46 -4.06 20.50
C ASN A 152 6.87 -5.51 20.74
N VAL A 153 6.45 -6.11 21.86
CA VAL A 153 6.79 -7.50 22.17
C VAL A 153 6.16 -8.49 21.19
N LYS A 154 4.94 -8.24 20.72
CA LYS A 154 4.29 -9.07 19.69
C LYS A 154 5.12 -9.08 18.39
N PHE A 155 5.63 -7.93 17.97
CA PHE A 155 6.59 -7.84 16.86
C PHE A 155 7.89 -8.60 17.18
N CYS A 156 8.47 -8.36 18.36
CA CYS A 156 9.71 -9.02 18.79
C CYS A 156 9.60 -10.55 18.73
N LEU A 157 8.47 -11.13 19.14
CA LEU A 157 8.20 -12.57 19.12
C LEU A 157 8.06 -13.15 17.71
N HIS A 158 7.57 -12.35 16.76
CA HIS A 158 7.51 -12.75 15.35
C HIS A 158 8.92 -12.87 14.77
N VAL A 159 9.82 -11.96 15.16
CA VAL A 159 11.21 -11.97 14.72
C VAL A 159 12.05 -13.01 15.48
N SER A 160 11.78 -13.22 16.77
CA SER A 160 12.54 -14.17 17.61
C SER A 160 11.87 -14.55 18.92
N GLN A 161 11.98 -15.83 19.26
CA GLN A 161 11.28 -16.44 20.41
C GLN A 161 12.20 -16.72 21.61
N THR A 162 13.15 -15.84 21.90
CA THR A 162 14.08 -16.02 23.03
C THR A 162 13.38 -15.90 24.39
N GLU A 163 13.94 -16.57 25.40
CA GLU A 163 13.42 -16.54 26.78
C GLU A 163 13.25 -15.12 27.37
N PRO A 164 14.15 -14.15 27.16
CA PRO A 164 13.94 -12.79 27.63
C PRO A 164 12.71 -12.10 27.01
N ILE A 165 12.41 -12.37 25.73
CA ILE A 165 11.25 -11.79 25.04
C ILE A 165 9.96 -12.43 25.55
N LYS A 166 9.94 -13.75 25.76
CA LYS A 166 8.80 -14.45 26.39
C LYS A 166 8.54 -13.97 27.81
N LYS A 167 9.59 -13.71 28.60
CA LYS A 167 9.46 -13.10 29.94
C LYS A 167 8.89 -11.70 29.87
N LEU A 168 9.34 -10.90 28.89
CA LEU A 168 8.80 -9.56 28.66
C LEU A 168 7.34 -9.60 28.20
N GLN A 169 6.94 -10.59 27.40
CA GLN A 169 5.55 -10.84 27.01
C GLN A 169 4.69 -11.14 28.23
N ALA A 170 5.09 -12.11 29.05
CA ALA A 170 4.36 -12.47 30.26
C ALA A 170 4.23 -11.27 31.21
N PHE A 171 5.29 -10.46 31.33
CA PHE A 171 5.25 -9.22 32.11
C PHE A 171 4.27 -8.19 31.52
N ALA A 172 4.32 -7.95 30.21
CA ALA A 172 3.44 -7.00 29.53
C ALA A 172 1.97 -7.45 29.59
N GLU A 173 1.68 -8.75 29.50
CA GLU A 173 0.33 -9.30 29.63
C GLU A 173 -0.22 -9.16 31.05
N ALA A 174 0.63 -9.36 32.07
CA ALA A 174 0.25 -9.27 33.48
C ALA A 174 0.14 -7.83 34.02
N ASN A 175 0.68 -6.84 33.32
CA ASN A 175 0.72 -5.45 33.79
C ASN A 175 0.04 -4.52 32.78
N GLN A 176 -0.85 -3.66 33.26
CA GLN A 176 -1.44 -2.61 32.43
C GLN A 176 -0.44 -1.48 32.13
N GLN A 177 0.59 -1.34 32.95
CA GLN A 177 1.56 -0.24 32.92
C GLN A 177 2.97 -0.78 33.12
N THR A 178 3.88 -0.41 32.23
CA THR A 178 5.27 -0.90 32.22
C THR A 178 6.32 0.20 32.44
N GLN A 179 5.89 1.47 32.47
CA GLN A 179 6.79 2.62 32.66
C GLN A 179 7.56 2.52 33.98
N GLY A 180 8.84 2.87 33.96
CA GLY A 180 9.70 2.85 35.14
C GLY A 180 10.03 1.45 35.68
N LYS A 181 9.67 0.38 34.95
CA LYS A 181 9.99 -1.02 35.33
C LYS A 181 11.26 -1.56 34.66
N PHE A 182 11.67 -0.95 33.55
CA PHE A 182 12.84 -1.33 32.77
C PHE A 182 13.86 -0.20 32.74
N THR A 183 15.12 -0.54 32.49
CA THR A 183 16.22 0.44 32.45
C THR A 183 16.86 0.54 31.07
N ILE A 184 17.66 1.58 30.87
CA ILE A 184 18.51 1.73 29.68
C ILE A 184 19.41 0.49 29.48
N GLY A 185 19.92 -0.09 30.57
CA GLY A 185 20.68 -1.33 30.52
C GLY A 185 19.87 -2.54 30.01
N ASP A 186 18.55 -2.59 30.26
CA ASP A 186 17.70 -3.65 29.73
C ASP A 186 17.45 -3.52 28.23
N GLU A 187 17.41 -2.28 27.72
CA GLU A 187 17.29 -1.98 26.28
C GLU A 187 18.63 -2.19 25.52
N LYS A 188 19.77 -1.97 26.20
CA LYS A 188 21.11 -2.26 25.66
C LYS A 188 21.46 -3.74 25.58
N LYS A 189 20.87 -4.59 26.41
CA LYS A 189 21.23 -6.02 26.46
C LYS A 189 20.95 -6.66 25.09
N PRO A 190 21.98 -7.16 24.37
CA PRO A 190 21.74 -7.84 23.10
C PRO A 190 20.99 -9.13 23.40
N ARG A 191 19.73 -9.21 22.94
CA ARG A 191 18.90 -10.43 23.08
C ARG A 191 19.21 -11.45 21.98
N PHE A 192 20.24 -11.22 21.18
CA PHE A 192 20.83 -12.16 20.22
C PHE A 192 22.35 -12.21 20.36
N LYS A 193 22.91 -13.42 20.31
CA LYS A 193 24.25 -13.65 19.76
C LYS A 193 24.02 -14.29 18.39
N SER A 194 24.16 -13.54 17.29
CA SER A 194 24.36 -14.17 15.98
C SER A 194 25.79 -14.73 15.93
N HIS A 195 25.98 -15.84 15.22
CA HIS A 195 27.32 -16.46 15.05
C HIS A 195 28.23 -15.69 14.07
N HIS A 196 27.80 -14.52 13.58
CA HIS A 196 28.57 -13.66 12.67
C HIS A 196 28.36 -12.18 13.03
N ASP A 197 28.90 -11.75 14.17
CA ASP A 197 29.58 -10.45 14.29
C ASP A 197 30.12 -10.30 15.71
N GLN A 198 31.43 -10.37 15.87
CA GLN A 198 32.09 -10.22 17.17
C GLN A 198 32.37 -8.77 17.57
N ASN A 199 31.95 -7.76 16.79
CA ASN A 199 32.40 -6.38 17.01
C ASN A 199 31.35 -5.30 17.24
N ASP A 200 30.04 -5.53 17.09
CA ASP A 200 29.09 -4.44 17.37
C ASP A 200 28.60 -4.45 18.84
N LYS A 201 29.30 -3.66 19.66
CA LYS A 201 28.95 -3.39 21.06
C LYS A 201 28.16 -2.07 21.22
N THR A 202 27.69 -1.45 20.13
CA THR A 202 27.27 -0.03 20.16
C THR A 202 25.76 0.21 20.07
N THR A 203 24.94 -0.84 19.91
CA THR A 203 23.50 -0.66 19.71
C THR A 203 22.71 -0.76 21.02
N ALA A 204 21.90 0.26 21.34
CA ALA A 204 21.18 0.44 22.59
C ALA A 204 19.66 0.21 22.50
N CYS A 205 19.12 -0.09 21.32
CA CYS A 205 17.73 -0.47 21.13
C CYS A 205 17.63 -1.85 20.45
N TYR A 206 16.81 -2.72 21.02
CA TYR A 206 16.59 -4.09 20.52
C TYR A 206 16.19 -4.13 19.03
N VAL A 207 15.34 -3.21 18.56
CA VAL A 207 14.89 -3.13 17.15
C VAL A 207 16.04 -2.78 16.21
N HIS A 208 16.95 -1.89 16.60
CA HIS A 208 18.14 -1.59 15.78
C HIS A 208 19.12 -2.76 15.70
N SER A 209 19.27 -3.55 16.77
CA SER A 209 20.15 -4.74 16.74
C SER A 209 19.67 -5.82 15.76
N LEU A 210 18.38 -5.83 15.43
CA LEU A 210 17.77 -6.72 14.44
C LEU A 210 18.01 -6.26 13.00
N ILE A 211 18.18 -4.95 12.77
CA ILE A 211 18.26 -4.33 11.43
C ILE A 211 19.73 -4.10 11.02
N ALA A 212 20.65 -3.94 11.99
CA ALA A 212 22.07 -3.67 11.73
C ALA A 212 22.77 -4.77 10.92
N GLY A 213 22.29 -6.03 10.97
CA GLY A 213 22.85 -7.15 10.21
C GLY A 213 22.61 -7.11 8.69
N GLU A 214 21.73 -6.24 8.18
CA GLU A 214 21.39 -6.18 6.74
C GLU A 214 21.75 -4.85 6.05
N TRP A 215 22.39 -3.90 6.74
CA TRP A 215 22.81 -2.62 6.14
C TRP A 215 24.32 -2.36 6.27
N ALA A 216 25.11 -3.14 5.53
CA ALA A 216 26.41 -2.65 5.06
C ALA A 216 26.17 -1.73 3.85
N ALA A 217 26.67 -0.49 3.91
CA ALA A 217 26.54 0.53 2.87
C ALA A 217 27.08 0.07 1.50
N PRO A 218 26.61 0.63 0.37
CA PRO A 218 27.19 0.36 -0.94
C PRO A 218 28.63 0.93 -1.00
N PRO A 219 29.61 0.25 -1.62
CA PRO A 219 30.95 0.80 -1.74
C PRO A 219 30.92 2.07 -2.58
N SER A 220 31.58 3.11 -2.08
CA SER A 220 31.85 4.34 -2.81
C SER A 220 33.16 4.18 -3.62
N HIS A 221 33.14 4.80 -4.80
CA HIS A 221 34.23 5.03 -5.74
C HIS A 221 34.67 3.90 -6.70
N VAL A 222 34.61 4.33 -7.97
CA VAL A 222 35.17 3.78 -9.20
C VAL A 222 36.69 3.96 -9.16
N ASP A 223 37.47 2.88 -9.23
CA ASP A 223 38.48 2.65 -10.26
C ASP A 223 39.05 1.22 -10.18
N ASP A 224 39.76 0.81 -11.22
CA ASP A 224 40.46 -0.45 -11.44
C ASP A 224 39.65 -1.66 -11.95
N THR A 225 39.32 -1.55 -13.24
CA THR A 225 39.37 -2.67 -14.18
C THR A 225 40.71 -3.42 -14.06
N GLN A 226 40.75 -4.62 -13.44
CA GLN A 226 41.54 -5.77 -13.94
C GLN A 226 41.44 -7.12 -13.19
N ASP A 227 40.75 -7.27 -12.06
CA ASP A 227 40.89 -8.50 -11.24
C ASP A 227 39.71 -9.50 -11.21
N VAL A 228 38.91 -9.61 -12.28
CA VAL A 228 37.84 -10.64 -12.38
C VAL A 228 38.10 -11.71 -13.45
N ILE A 229 39.31 -11.75 -14.03
CA ILE A 229 39.74 -12.85 -14.89
C ILE A 229 40.86 -13.61 -14.15
N ARG A 230 40.48 -14.53 -13.25
CA ARG A 230 41.25 -15.73 -12.86
C ARG A 230 40.66 -16.38 -11.61
N THR A 231 39.56 -17.11 -11.79
CA THR A 231 39.26 -18.35 -11.04
C THR A 231 38.04 -19.00 -11.68
N LEU A 232 38.25 -19.53 -12.88
CA LEU A 232 37.44 -20.59 -13.46
C LEU A 232 38.44 -21.64 -13.97
N SER A 233 38.77 -22.59 -13.11
CA SER A 233 39.36 -23.86 -13.50
C SER A 233 38.91 -24.91 -12.50
N ASP A 234 38.11 -25.83 -13.04
CA ASP A 234 38.00 -27.24 -12.69
C ASP A 234 37.60 -27.59 -11.25
N GLU A 235 36.30 -27.59 -11.00
CA GLU A 235 35.58 -28.68 -10.33
C GLU A 235 34.07 -28.45 -10.53
N GLU A 236 33.48 -29.16 -11.51
CA GLU A 236 32.03 -29.23 -11.68
C GLU A 236 31.41 -30.03 -10.52
N PRO A 237 30.48 -29.46 -9.72
CA PRO A 237 29.51 -30.27 -9.04
C PRO A 237 28.43 -30.64 -10.05
N ASN A 238 28.39 -31.93 -10.37
CA ASN A 238 27.38 -32.63 -11.14
C ASN A 238 25.96 -32.25 -10.65
N VAL A 239 25.33 -31.28 -11.31
CA VAL A 239 23.91 -30.99 -11.13
C VAL A 239 23.15 -31.97 -12.00
N ASP A 240 22.61 -33.00 -11.35
CA ASP A 240 21.61 -33.91 -11.91
C ASP A 240 20.48 -33.05 -12.51
N THR A 241 20.48 -32.88 -13.83
CA THR A 241 19.34 -32.37 -14.59
C THR A 241 18.27 -33.46 -14.64
N LYS A 242 17.66 -33.75 -13.49
CA LYS A 242 16.29 -34.22 -13.48
C LYS A 242 15.41 -33.00 -13.76
N VAL A 243 14.94 -32.95 -14.99
CA VAL A 243 13.68 -32.29 -15.36
C VAL A 243 12.69 -32.54 -14.23
N LEU A 244 12.42 -31.53 -13.42
CA LEU A 244 11.26 -31.55 -12.53
C LEU A 244 10.06 -31.62 -13.45
N GLY A 245 9.52 -32.83 -13.58
CA GLY A 245 8.29 -33.07 -14.30
C GLY A 245 7.17 -32.26 -13.68
N GLU A 246 6.21 -31.93 -14.52
CA GLU A 246 4.84 -31.62 -14.10
C GLU A 246 4.43 -32.59 -12.99
N ASP A 247 3.83 -32.06 -11.90
CA ASP A 247 3.31 -32.75 -10.70
C ASP A 247 4.17 -32.68 -9.42
N GLU A 248 4.23 -31.50 -8.78
CA GLU A 248 4.10 -31.44 -7.32
C GLU A 248 2.82 -30.67 -6.96
N VAL A 249 1.73 -31.42 -6.83
CA VAL A 249 0.43 -30.95 -6.36
C VAL A 249 0.33 -31.30 -4.87
N VAL A 250 0.37 -30.31 -3.98
CA VAL A 250 0.03 -30.53 -2.57
C VAL A 250 -1.47 -30.75 -2.47
N SER A 251 -1.90 -31.99 -2.24
CA SER A 251 -3.30 -32.34 -2.01
C SER A 251 -3.69 -32.04 -0.55
N VAL A 252 -4.63 -31.11 -0.36
CA VAL A 252 -5.32 -30.90 0.93
C VAL A 252 -6.58 -31.76 0.93
N VAL A 253 -6.69 -32.65 1.92
CA VAL A 253 -7.83 -33.54 2.11
C VAL A 253 -8.73 -32.94 3.20
N ASP A 254 -10.02 -32.74 2.92
CA ASP A 254 -11.02 -32.50 3.97
C ASP A 254 -11.38 -33.84 4.64
N GLY A 255 -11.96 -33.80 5.84
CA GLY A 255 -12.30 -34.94 6.70
C GLY A 255 -13.19 -36.02 6.07
N ASP A 256 -13.71 -35.79 4.85
CA ASP A 256 -14.53 -36.71 4.06
C ASP A 256 -13.82 -37.31 2.83
N ASN A 257 -12.49 -37.19 2.73
CA ASN A 257 -11.65 -37.92 1.76
C ASN A 257 -11.99 -37.67 0.27
N LYS A 258 -12.45 -36.46 -0.09
CA LYS A 258 -12.64 -36.02 -1.50
C LYS A 258 -11.44 -35.21 -1.98
N ILE A 259 -10.85 -35.63 -3.11
CA ILE A 259 -9.75 -34.92 -3.79
C ILE A 259 -10.31 -33.65 -4.47
N LEU A 260 -9.97 -32.48 -3.94
CA LEU A 260 -10.23 -31.19 -4.58
C LEU A 260 -9.16 -30.94 -5.67
N LYS A 261 -9.58 -30.65 -6.91
CA LYS A 261 -8.66 -30.24 -7.99
C LYS A 261 -7.92 -28.94 -7.59
N PRO A 262 -6.63 -28.81 -7.90
CA PRO A 262 -5.87 -27.63 -7.52
C PRO A 262 -6.31 -26.42 -8.37
N VAL A 263 -6.95 -25.45 -7.72
CA VAL A 263 -7.13 -24.12 -8.28
C VAL A 263 -5.85 -23.35 -7.94
N PRO A 264 -5.11 -22.77 -8.91
CA PRO A 264 -3.94 -21.96 -8.59
C PRO A 264 -4.38 -20.86 -7.63
N THR A 265 -3.81 -20.87 -6.42
CA THR A 265 -4.16 -19.91 -5.38
C THR A 265 -3.55 -18.56 -5.76
N ILE A 266 -4.32 -17.74 -6.48
CA ILE A 266 -3.93 -16.39 -6.85
C ILE A 266 -3.91 -15.56 -5.57
N ILE A 267 -2.72 -15.15 -5.13
CA ILE A 267 -2.54 -14.22 -4.00
C ILE A 267 -3.05 -12.86 -4.46
N GLN A 268 -4.09 -12.34 -3.81
CA GLN A 268 -4.62 -11.00 -4.11
C GLN A 268 -3.61 -9.94 -3.68
N SER A 269 -3.47 -8.86 -4.46
CA SER A 269 -2.41 -7.86 -4.24
C SER A 269 -2.46 -7.23 -2.84
N ARG A 270 -3.67 -7.10 -2.28
CA ARG A 270 -3.94 -6.67 -0.89
C ARG A 270 -3.30 -7.53 0.21
N HIS A 271 -2.89 -8.76 -0.09
CA HIS A 271 -2.21 -9.64 0.86
C HIS A 271 -0.68 -9.55 0.75
N LEU A 272 -0.17 -8.74 -0.19
CA LEU A 272 1.24 -8.52 -0.39
C LEU A 272 1.72 -7.34 0.44
N THR A 273 2.94 -7.46 0.96
CA THR A 273 3.67 -6.34 1.58
C THR A 273 4.06 -5.31 0.52
N LYS A 274 4.31 -4.06 0.94
CA LYS A 274 4.81 -2.99 0.07
C LYS A 274 6.08 -3.40 -0.70
N ARG A 275 6.99 -4.15 -0.05
CA ARG A 275 8.19 -4.71 -0.70
C ARG A 275 7.82 -5.67 -1.82
N GLN A 276 6.93 -6.62 -1.57
CA GLN A 276 6.48 -7.59 -2.57
C GLN A 276 5.76 -6.91 -3.75
N LEU A 277 4.95 -5.87 -3.50
CA LEU A 277 4.32 -5.07 -4.55
C LEU A 277 5.36 -4.33 -5.40
N SER A 278 6.37 -3.74 -4.75
CA SER A 278 7.46 -3.03 -5.43
C SER A 278 8.30 -3.98 -6.29
N ASP A 279 8.62 -5.17 -5.78
CA ASP A 279 9.36 -6.21 -6.51
C ASP A 279 8.56 -6.72 -7.72
N MET A 280 7.25 -6.92 -7.55
CA MET A 280 6.35 -7.28 -8.65
C MET A 280 6.34 -6.19 -9.73
N ALA A 281 6.14 -4.93 -9.35
CA ALA A 281 6.14 -3.80 -10.28
C ALA A 281 7.46 -3.71 -11.06
N TRP A 282 8.60 -3.88 -10.37
CA TRP A 282 9.92 -3.88 -11.00
C TRP A 282 10.07 -5.01 -12.03
N ASN A 283 9.66 -6.23 -11.69
CA ASN A 283 9.72 -7.37 -12.59
C ASN A 283 8.83 -7.19 -13.82
N VAL A 284 7.62 -6.67 -13.64
CA VAL A 284 6.69 -6.35 -14.74
C VAL A 284 7.28 -5.29 -15.66
N ARG A 285 7.93 -4.23 -15.12
CA ARG A 285 8.61 -3.22 -15.94
C ARG A 285 9.77 -3.81 -16.75
N LYS A 286 10.58 -4.67 -16.14
CA LYS A 286 11.69 -5.35 -16.83
C LYS A 286 11.16 -6.24 -17.96
N LEU A 287 10.04 -6.92 -17.74
CA LEU A 287 9.35 -7.69 -18.77
C LEU A 287 8.80 -6.78 -19.89
N SER A 288 8.11 -5.69 -19.54
CA SER A 288 7.55 -4.73 -20.49
C SER A 288 8.60 -4.18 -21.46
N LYS A 289 9.75 -3.74 -20.93
CA LYS A 289 10.87 -3.25 -21.75
C LYS A 289 11.40 -4.30 -22.73
N LYS A 290 11.44 -5.58 -22.32
CA LYS A 290 11.84 -6.67 -23.22
C LYS A 290 10.79 -6.90 -24.30
N LEU A 291 9.51 -6.96 -23.92
CA LEU A 291 8.39 -7.23 -24.83
C LEU A 291 8.20 -6.15 -25.89
N GLY A 292 8.42 -4.87 -25.54
CA GLY A 292 8.31 -3.76 -26.49
C GLY A 292 9.28 -3.84 -27.68
N SER A 293 10.38 -4.59 -27.55
CA SER A 293 11.38 -4.78 -28.61
C SER A 293 11.23 -6.10 -29.40
N LEU A 294 10.32 -6.98 -28.96
CA LEU A 294 10.19 -8.33 -29.49
C LEU A 294 8.89 -8.50 -30.28
N LYS A 295 8.96 -9.15 -31.44
CA LYS A 295 7.76 -9.66 -32.12
C LYS A 295 7.33 -10.97 -31.47
N LEU A 296 6.20 -10.95 -30.78
CA LEU A 296 5.57 -12.11 -30.19
C LEU A 296 4.75 -12.86 -31.23
N LYS A 297 5.17 -14.09 -31.55
CA LYS A 297 4.39 -14.98 -32.40
C LYS A 297 3.37 -15.73 -31.55
N LEU A 298 2.10 -15.33 -31.65
CA LEU A 298 1.00 -15.91 -30.90
C LEU A 298 0.44 -17.13 -31.63
N THR A 299 0.19 -18.22 -30.91
CA THR A 299 -0.54 -19.39 -31.46
C THR A 299 -2.03 -19.16 -31.29
N VAL A 300 -2.63 -18.41 -32.21
CA VAL A 300 -4.05 -18.03 -32.11
C VAL A 300 -4.94 -19.18 -32.60
N LYS A 301 -5.86 -19.67 -31.75
CA LYS A 301 -6.92 -20.61 -32.13
C LYS A 301 -8.30 -20.05 -31.85
N ASN A 302 -8.48 -19.42 -30.70
CA ASN A 302 -9.74 -18.87 -30.24
C ASN A 302 -9.69 -17.34 -30.25
N VAL A 303 -10.45 -16.74 -31.16
CA VAL A 303 -10.54 -15.28 -31.35
C VAL A 303 -11.83 -14.76 -30.73
N PHE A 304 -11.72 -13.77 -29.85
CA PHE A 304 -12.85 -13.12 -29.19
C PHE A 304 -13.10 -11.75 -29.81
N ILE A 305 -14.29 -11.52 -30.36
CA ILE A 305 -14.62 -10.24 -31.02
C ILE A 305 -15.56 -9.43 -30.14
N VAL A 306 -15.18 -8.17 -29.89
CA VAL A 306 -15.99 -7.19 -29.16
C VAL A 306 -16.31 -6.02 -30.08
N SER A 307 -17.59 -5.78 -30.31
CA SER A 307 -18.08 -4.61 -31.05
C SER A 307 -18.67 -3.57 -30.08
N LYS A 308 -18.62 -2.28 -30.42
CA LYS A 308 -19.35 -1.24 -29.67
C LYS A 308 -20.82 -1.62 -29.52
N ALA A 309 -21.33 -1.54 -28.29
CA ALA A 309 -22.71 -1.86 -27.97
C ALA A 309 -23.69 -0.87 -28.62
N HIS A 310 -24.89 -1.34 -28.95
CA HIS A 310 -26.00 -0.56 -29.53
C HIS A 310 -25.70 0.18 -30.85
N ASP A 311 -24.59 -0.14 -31.51
CA ASP A 311 -24.25 0.41 -32.82
C ASP A 311 -24.56 -0.63 -33.89
N GLU A 312 -25.75 -0.50 -34.50
CA GLU A 312 -26.24 -1.45 -35.51
C GLU A 312 -25.36 -1.49 -36.76
N SER A 313 -24.70 -0.37 -37.10
CA SER A 313 -23.80 -0.31 -38.26
C SER A 313 -22.66 -1.33 -38.16
N LEU A 314 -22.22 -1.65 -36.93
CA LEU A 314 -21.12 -2.55 -36.67
C LEU A 314 -21.48 -4.02 -36.78
N VAL A 315 -22.76 -4.37 -36.80
CA VAL A 315 -23.18 -5.78 -36.95
C VAL A 315 -22.70 -6.33 -38.29
N SER A 316 -22.91 -5.56 -39.36
CA SER A 316 -22.46 -5.91 -40.71
C SER A 316 -20.92 -6.04 -40.80
N LEU A 317 -20.20 -5.18 -40.09
CA LEU A 317 -18.73 -5.15 -40.08
C LEU A 317 -18.15 -6.30 -39.24
N THR A 318 -18.81 -6.62 -38.13
CA THR A 318 -18.51 -7.79 -37.30
C THR A 318 -18.72 -9.07 -38.10
N ARG A 319 -19.79 -9.16 -38.91
CA ARG A 319 -20.02 -10.27 -39.84
C ARG A 319 -18.86 -10.42 -40.84
N LYS A 320 -18.39 -9.33 -41.44
CA LYS A 320 -17.26 -9.35 -42.41
C LYS A 320 -15.98 -9.93 -41.77
N VAL A 321 -15.59 -9.42 -40.59
CA VAL A 321 -14.40 -9.91 -39.87
C VAL A 321 -14.57 -11.38 -39.48
N THR A 322 -15.75 -11.74 -38.96
CA THR A 322 -16.06 -13.12 -38.54
C THR A 322 -16.00 -14.09 -39.72
N ARG A 323 -16.61 -13.73 -40.86
CA ARG A 323 -16.55 -14.52 -42.10
C ARG A 323 -15.11 -14.69 -42.60
N TRP A 324 -14.32 -13.62 -42.57
CA TRP A 324 -12.92 -13.67 -43.00
C TRP A 324 -12.07 -14.60 -42.12
N LEU A 325 -12.24 -14.53 -40.80
CA LEU A 325 -11.56 -15.42 -39.86
C LEU A 325 -12.01 -16.89 -39.99
N LEU A 326 -13.29 -17.11 -40.29
CA LEU A 326 -13.84 -18.46 -40.44
C LEU A 326 -13.56 -19.08 -41.81
N SER A 327 -13.12 -18.31 -42.80
CA SER A 327 -12.82 -18.79 -44.15
C SER A 327 -11.82 -19.95 -44.14
N LYS A 328 -12.05 -20.93 -45.02
CA LYS A 328 -11.12 -22.04 -45.28
C LYS A 328 -9.75 -21.59 -45.82
N ASP A 329 -9.66 -20.37 -46.36
CA ASP A 329 -8.44 -19.83 -46.98
C ASP A 329 -7.46 -19.27 -45.94
N ARG A 330 -7.75 -19.43 -44.64
CA ARG A 330 -6.85 -19.04 -43.55
C ARG A 330 -5.84 -20.14 -43.25
N GLY A 331 -4.63 -19.76 -42.87
CA GLY A 331 -3.53 -20.69 -42.57
C GLY A 331 -3.75 -21.58 -41.36
N ALA A 332 -4.77 -21.32 -40.54
CA ALA A 332 -5.19 -22.14 -39.41
C ALA A 332 -6.71 -22.06 -39.20
N PRO A 333 -7.35 -23.12 -38.67
CA PRO A 333 -8.78 -23.12 -38.38
C PRO A 333 -9.08 -22.37 -37.08
N TYR A 334 -9.46 -21.09 -37.19
CA TYR A 334 -9.85 -20.28 -36.04
C TYR A 334 -11.27 -20.60 -35.56
N THR A 335 -11.46 -20.62 -34.25
CA THR A 335 -12.77 -20.55 -33.58
C THR A 335 -13.04 -19.11 -33.22
N VAL A 336 -14.19 -18.57 -33.64
CA VAL A 336 -14.54 -17.16 -33.47
C VAL A 336 -15.71 -17.03 -32.52
N TYR A 337 -15.51 -16.25 -31.46
CA TYR A 337 -16.52 -15.93 -30.47
C TYR A 337 -17.04 -14.52 -30.73
N VAL A 338 -18.34 -14.39 -30.97
CA VAL A 338 -19.05 -13.12 -31.10
C VAL A 338 -20.11 -12.97 -30.01
N GLU A 339 -20.56 -11.74 -29.73
CA GLU A 339 -21.54 -11.50 -28.68
C GLU A 339 -22.84 -12.29 -28.95
N ARG A 340 -23.47 -12.86 -27.91
CA ARG A 340 -24.66 -13.72 -28.06
C ARG A 340 -25.81 -13.08 -28.82
N ARG A 341 -25.98 -11.76 -28.76
CA ARG A 341 -26.98 -11.04 -29.57
C ARG A 341 -26.84 -11.27 -31.08
N MET A 342 -25.64 -11.61 -31.56
CA MET A 342 -25.38 -11.88 -32.98
C MET A 342 -25.99 -13.20 -33.46
N GLU A 343 -26.30 -14.12 -32.56
CA GLU A 343 -26.84 -15.46 -32.90
C GLU A 343 -28.17 -15.35 -33.66
N THR A 344 -29.03 -14.45 -33.23
CA THR A 344 -30.37 -14.24 -33.80
C THR A 344 -30.48 -13.00 -34.65
N HIS A 345 -29.43 -12.16 -34.73
CA HIS A 345 -29.49 -10.90 -35.46
C HIS A 345 -29.54 -11.10 -36.99
N PRO A 346 -30.52 -10.51 -37.70
CA PRO A 346 -30.69 -10.73 -39.14
C PRO A 346 -29.48 -10.28 -39.97
N ASP A 347 -28.93 -9.09 -39.71
CA ASP A 347 -27.79 -8.56 -40.47
C ASP A 347 -26.48 -9.32 -40.21
N PHE A 348 -26.35 -9.96 -39.03
CA PHE A 348 -25.24 -10.85 -38.77
C PHE A 348 -25.46 -12.19 -39.45
N GLY A 349 -26.69 -12.70 -39.42
CA GLY A 349 -27.14 -13.89 -40.14
C GLY A 349 -26.29 -15.13 -39.87
N ALA A 350 -26.15 -15.52 -38.61
CA ALA A 350 -25.27 -16.62 -38.18
C ALA A 350 -25.51 -17.93 -38.96
N LEU A 351 -26.78 -18.30 -39.18
CA LEU A 351 -27.14 -19.49 -39.96
C LEU A 351 -26.69 -19.38 -41.42
N GLN A 352 -26.87 -18.22 -42.04
CA GLN A 352 -26.43 -17.97 -43.42
C GLN A 352 -24.90 -18.02 -43.52
N LEU A 353 -24.19 -17.48 -42.53
CA LEU A 353 -22.72 -17.50 -42.50
C LEU A 353 -22.19 -18.95 -42.49
N VAL A 354 -22.80 -19.84 -41.69
CA VAL A 354 -22.42 -21.26 -41.65
C VAL A 354 -22.83 -22.01 -42.93
N GLN A 355 -23.89 -21.59 -43.62
CA GLN A 355 -24.28 -22.14 -44.93
C GLN A 355 -23.32 -21.70 -46.04
N GLU A 356 -22.90 -20.43 -46.03
CA GLU A 356 -21.92 -19.85 -46.98
C GLU A 356 -20.52 -20.44 -46.80
N GLU A 357 -20.13 -20.72 -45.55
CA GLU A 357 -18.84 -21.33 -45.19
C GLU A 357 -19.07 -22.59 -44.34
N PRO A 358 -19.34 -23.76 -44.96
CA PRO A 358 -19.63 -24.99 -44.23
C PRO A 358 -18.52 -25.43 -43.26
N SER A 359 -17.27 -25.04 -43.54
CA SER A 359 -16.15 -25.33 -42.65
C SER A 359 -16.25 -24.59 -41.31
N ALA A 360 -17.07 -23.53 -41.21
CA ALA A 360 -17.30 -22.76 -39.99
C ALA A 360 -18.17 -23.48 -38.96
N LYS A 361 -18.82 -24.59 -39.33
CA LYS A 361 -19.67 -25.37 -38.44
C LYS A 361 -18.90 -25.81 -37.18
N GLY A 362 -19.39 -25.43 -36.01
CA GLY A 362 -18.74 -25.70 -34.72
C GLY A 362 -17.60 -24.73 -34.33
N ARG A 363 -17.19 -23.84 -35.24
CA ARG A 363 -16.16 -22.81 -35.01
C ARG A 363 -16.72 -21.42 -34.78
N LEU A 364 -17.94 -21.12 -35.21
CA LEU A 364 -18.67 -19.93 -34.78
C LEU A 364 -19.31 -20.21 -33.40
N LYS A 365 -18.94 -19.41 -32.39
CA LYS A 365 -19.43 -19.51 -31.02
C LYS A 365 -19.91 -18.16 -30.51
N PHE A 366 -20.68 -18.20 -29.43
CA PHE A 366 -21.32 -17.02 -28.86
C PHE A 366 -20.91 -16.82 -27.40
N TRP A 367 -20.57 -15.58 -27.05
CA TRP A 367 -20.17 -15.22 -25.69
C TRP A 367 -21.18 -14.31 -25.01
N ASP A 368 -21.23 -14.41 -23.68
CA ASP A 368 -21.83 -13.44 -22.77
C ASP A 368 -20.75 -12.95 -21.78
N PRO A 369 -21.01 -11.89 -20.99
CA PRO A 369 -20.02 -11.41 -20.03
C PRO A 369 -19.56 -12.47 -19.02
N LYS A 370 -20.44 -13.42 -18.69
CA LYS A 370 -20.15 -14.51 -17.74
C LYS A 370 -19.07 -15.45 -18.28
N LEU A 371 -19.13 -15.80 -19.57
CA LEU A 371 -18.11 -16.64 -20.22
C LEU A 371 -16.71 -16.01 -20.15
N ALA A 372 -16.61 -14.70 -20.42
CA ALA A 372 -15.33 -13.98 -20.35
C ALA A 372 -14.75 -13.96 -18.94
N GLN A 373 -15.61 -13.81 -17.92
CA GLN A 373 -15.21 -13.77 -16.51
C GLN A 373 -14.82 -15.14 -15.96
N GLU A 374 -15.57 -16.19 -16.29
CA GLU A 374 -15.36 -17.54 -15.75
C GLU A 374 -14.27 -18.31 -16.50
N GLN A 375 -14.12 -18.07 -17.80
CA GLN A 375 -13.21 -18.83 -18.66
C GLN A 375 -12.32 -17.94 -19.54
N PRO A 376 -11.58 -16.96 -18.96
CA PRO A 376 -10.75 -16.04 -19.75
C PRO A 376 -9.60 -16.73 -20.50
N HIS A 377 -9.12 -17.87 -19.98
CA HIS A 377 -8.05 -18.69 -20.57
C HIS A 377 -8.45 -19.37 -21.89
N LEU A 378 -9.74 -19.36 -22.26
CA LEU A 378 -10.20 -19.91 -23.54
C LEU A 378 -9.76 -19.07 -24.73
N PHE A 379 -9.51 -17.77 -24.52
CA PHE A 379 -9.32 -16.82 -25.61
C PHE A 379 -7.83 -16.51 -25.77
N ASP A 380 -7.32 -16.70 -26.99
CA ASP A 380 -5.91 -16.45 -27.30
C ASP A 380 -5.68 -15.03 -27.79
N PHE A 381 -6.72 -14.39 -28.33
CA PHE A 381 -6.64 -13.09 -28.99
C PHE A 381 -7.98 -12.38 -28.98
N VAL A 382 -7.97 -11.07 -28.74
CA VAL A 382 -9.18 -10.23 -28.76
C VAL A 382 -9.09 -9.21 -29.90
N ILE A 383 -10.19 -9.08 -30.64
CA ILE A 383 -10.36 -8.04 -31.67
C ILE A 383 -11.47 -7.10 -31.23
N THR A 384 -11.18 -5.81 -31.16
CA THR A 384 -12.22 -4.80 -30.84
C THR A 384 -12.57 -3.97 -32.07
N LEU A 385 -13.86 -3.79 -32.31
CA LEU A 385 -14.42 -2.94 -33.36
C LEU A 385 -15.16 -1.77 -32.70
N GLY A 386 -14.55 -0.58 -32.68
CA GLY A 386 -15.19 0.62 -32.17
C GLY A 386 -14.21 1.74 -31.83
N GLY A 387 -14.43 2.39 -30.68
CA GLY A 387 -13.54 3.42 -30.15
C GLY A 387 -12.89 2.99 -28.83
N ASP A 388 -12.30 3.95 -28.12
CA ASP A 388 -11.64 3.71 -26.83
C ASP A 388 -12.58 3.06 -25.80
N GLY A 389 -13.86 3.44 -25.78
CA GLY A 389 -14.87 2.82 -24.92
C GLY A 389 -15.08 1.31 -25.15
N THR A 390 -14.83 0.81 -26.37
CA THR A 390 -14.88 -0.64 -26.67
C THR A 390 -13.67 -1.35 -26.07
N VAL A 391 -12.49 -0.71 -26.07
CA VAL A 391 -11.28 -1.23 -25.44
C VAL A 391 -11.43 -1.26 -23.91
N LEU A 392 -11.99 -0.21 -23.32
CA LEU A 392 -12.32 -0.17 -21.88
C LEU A 392 -13.32 -1.25 -21.50
N TYR A 393 -14.36 -1.44 -22.32
CA TYR A 393 -15.31 -2.53 -22.08
C TYR A 393 -14.65 -3.91 -22.19
N THR A 394 -13.69 -4.08 -23.09
CA THR A 394 -12.91 -5.32 -23.20
C THR A 394 -12.08 -5.56 -21.94
N SER A 395 -11.35 -4.53 -21.45
CA SER A 395 -10.63 -4.60 -20.17
C SER A 395 -11.57 -4.98 -19.02
N TRP A 396 -12.78 -4.40 -19.02
CA TRP A 396 -13.82 -4.69 -18.03
C TRP A 396 -14.29 -6.15 -18.05
N LEU A 397 -14.49 -6.73 -19.24
CA LEU A 397 -14.87 -8.15 -19.38
C LEU A 397 -13.81 -9.10 -18.78
N PHE A 398 -12.54 -8.71 -18.86
CA PHE A 398 -11.39 -9.49 -18.40
C PHE A 398 -10.80 -8.93 -17.10
N GLN A 399 -11.47 -9.18 -15.97
CA GLN A 399 -11.04 -8.74 -14.63
C GLN A 399 -9.80 -9.46 -14.07
N ARG A 400 -9.14 -10.34 -14.83
CA ARG A 400 -7.93 -11.07 -14.37
C ARG A 400 -6.92 -11.23 -15.50
N ILE A 401 -7.16 -12.21 -16.37
CA ILE A 401 -6.30 -12.50 -17.51
C ILE A 401 -6.88 -11.79 -18.73
N VAL A 402 -6.09 -10.88 -19.32
CA VAL A 402 -6.45 -10.17 -20.55
C VAL A 402 -5.65 -10.77 -21.70
N PRO A 403 -6.29 -11.42 -22.68
CA PRO A 403 -5.60 -11.82 -23.90
C PRO A 403 -5.12 -10.60 -24.69
N PRO A 404 -4.11 -10.72 -25.57
CA PRO A 404 -3.69 -9.63 -26.44
C PRO A 404 -4.86 -9.01 -27.20
N VAL A 405 -5.02 -7.69 -27.07
CA VAL A 405 -6.12 -6.92 -27.65
C VAL A 405 -5.61 -6.14 -28.87
N LEU A 406 -6.26 -6.33 -30.02
CA LEU A 406 -6.02 -5.57 -31.24
C LEU A 406 -7.28 -4.77 -31.60
N SER A 407 -7.12 -3.46 -31.73
CA SER A 407 -8.25 -2.53 -31.76
C SER A 407 -8.36 -1.75 -33.06
N PHE A 408 -9.49 -1.92 -33.74
CA PHE A 408 -9.83 -1.21 -34.98
C PHE A 408 -10.77 -0.03 -34.71
N ALA A 409 -10.34 1.14 -35.16
CA ALA A 409 -11.13 2.36 -35.26
C ALA A 409 -12.07 2.30 -36.47
N LEU A 410 -13.30 2.78 -36.28
CA LEU A 410 -14.37 2.83 -37.29
C LEU A 410 -14.79 4.27 -37.63
N GLY A 411 -13.93 5.23 -37.28
CA GLY A 411 -14.13 6.66 -37.39
C GLY A 411 -12.83 7.39 -37.06
N SER A 412 -12.88 8.49 -36.30
CA SER A 412 -11.67 9.15 -35.80
C SER A 412 -10.81 8.19 -34.97
N LEU A 413 -9.50 8.17 -35.22
CA LEU A 413 -8.56 7.44 -34.36
C LEU A 413 -8.67 7.94 -32.92
N GLY A 414 -8.81 7.00 -31.98
CA GLY A 414 -8.75 7.25 -30.55
C GLY A 414 -7.34 7.05 -30.00
N PHE A 415 -7.19 7.14 -28.69
CA PHE A 415 -5.89 6.92 -28.03
C PHE A 415 -5.55 5.43 -27.84
N LEU A 416 -6.56 4.56 -27.90
CA LEU A 416 -6.43 3.11 -27.74
C LEU A 416 -6.67 2.33 -29.04
N THR A 417 -7.35 2.94 -30.02
CA THR A 417 -7.65 2.33 -31.31
C THR A 417 -6.61 2.68 -32.36
N ASN A 418 -5.58 1.84 -32.47
CA ASN A 418 -4.38 2.12 -33.27
C ASN A 418 -4.53 1.82 -34.78
N PHE A 419 -5.57 1.09 -35.19
CA PHE A 419 -5.68 0.54 -36.54
C PHE A 419 -6.96 0.99 -37.23
N ASP A 420 -6.89 1.30 -38.52
CA ASP A 420 -8.09 1.55 -39.33
C ASP A 420 -8.76 0.22 -39.68
N TYR A 421 -10.09 0.15 -39.50
CA TYR A 421 -10.89 -0.99 -39.92
C TYR A 421 -10.73 -1.30 -41.43
N ALA A 422 -10.51 -0.29 -42.28
CA ALA A 422 -10.37 -0.50 -43.72
C ALA A 422 -9.29 -1.54 -44.08
N ASP A 423 -8.22 -1.61 -43.27
CA ASP A 423 -7.05 -2.46 -43.48
C ASP A 423 -7.07 -3.75 -42.62
N TYR A 424 -8.21 -4.11 -42.01
CA TYR A 424 -8.27 -5.19 -41.03
C TYR A 424 -7.71 -6.52 -41.53
N GLN A 425 -7.91 -6.87 -42.81
CA GLN A 425 -7.44 -8.13 -43.38
C GLN A 425 -5.91 -8.19 -43.40
N HIS A 426 -5.28 -7.13 -43.89
CA HIS A 426 -3.83 -7.04 -43.97
C HIS A 426 -3.20 -7.03 -42.57
N ILE A 427 -3.78 -6.27 -41.65
CA ILE A 427 -3.29 -6.13 -40.27
C ILE A 427 -3.39 -7.46 -39.53
N LEU A 428 -4.53 -8.15 -39.58
CA LEU A 428 -4.70 -9.45 -38.92
C LEU A 428 -3.84 -10.54 -39.55
N GLU A 429 -3.69 -10.53 -40.88
CA GLU A 429 -2.83 -11.50 -41.56
C GLU A 429 -1.36 -11.36 -41.15
N ASN A 430 -0.84 -10.14 -41.13
CA ASN A 430 0.52 -9.88 -40.64
C ASN A 430 0.65 -10.23 -39.15
N ALA A 431 -0.32 -9.85 -38.32
CA ALA A 431 -0.31 -10.13 -36.88
C ALA A 431 -0.23 -11.64 -36.59
N PHE A 432 -1.00 -12.46 -37.30
CA PHE A 432 -1.03 -13.92 -37.09
C PHE A 432 0.17 -14.63 -37.75
N ARG A 433 0.68 -14.13 -38.88
CA ARG A 433 1.82 -14.74 -39.59
C ARG A 433 3.16 -14.36 -38.96
N ASP A 434 3.39 -13.07 -38.80
CA ASP A 434 4.69 -12.48 -38.46
C ASP A 434 4.81 -12.17 -36.96
N GLY A 435 3.71 -12.26 -36.22
CA GLY A 435 3.61 -11.90 -34.81
C GLY A 435 3.32 -10.42 -34.59
N VAL A 436 3.12 -10.06 -33.33
CA VAL A 436 2.74 -8.71 -32.90
C VAL A 436 3.77 -8.15 -31.91
N VAL A 437 3.97 -6.84 -31.95
CA VAL A 437 4.64 -6.12 -30.86
C VAL A 437 3.58 -5.78 -29.83
N VAL A 438 3.83 -6.10 -28.57
CA VAL A 438 2.85 -5.90 -27.48
C VAL A 438 3.33 -4.78 -26.58
N SER A 439 2.47 -3.80 -26.36
CA SER A 439 2.62 -2.79 -25.31
C SER A 439 1.82 -3.21 -24.10
N LEU A 440 2.48 -3.37 -22.95
CA LEU A 440 1.79 -3.56 -21.68
C LEU A 440 1.28 -2.21 -21.17
N ARG A 441 0.03 -2.16 -20.72
CA ARG A 441 -0.60 -0.97 -20.11
C ARG A 441 -0.92 -1.26 -18.66
N LEU A 442 -0.61 -0.30 -17.78
CA LEU A 442 -0.92 -0.39 -16.35
C LEU A 442 -2.44 -0.48 -16.14
N ARG A 443 -2.85 -1.33 -15.19
CA ARG A 443 -4.20 -1.38 -14.63
C ARG A 443 -4.14 -1.19 -13.12
N PHE A 444 -5.21 -0.66 -12.53
CA PHE A 444 -5.37 -0.62 -11.08
C PHE A 444 -6.25 -1.76 -10.60
N GLU A 445 -5.82 -2.44 -9.55
CA GLU A 445 -6.68 -3.24 -8.68
C GLU A 445 -7.32 -2.30 -7.65
N CYS A 446 -8.59 -1.97 -7.81
CA CYS A 446 -9.33 -1.12 -6.89
C CYS A 446 -10.20 -1.97 -5.96
N THR A 447 -9.97 -1.87 -4.65
CA THR A 447 -10.81 -2.53 -3.64
C THR A 447 -11.71 -1.53 -2.94
N ILE A 448 -13.02 -1.77 -2.94
CA ILE A 448 -13.98 -1.03 -2.13
C ILE A 448 -13.90 -1.53 -0.69
N MET A 449 -13.52 -0.64 0.22
CA MET A 449 -13.47 -0.91 1.64
C MET A 449 -14.71 -0.32 2.33
N ARG A 450 -15.49 -1.17 3.00
CA ARG A 450 -16.68 -0.76 3.75
C ARG A 450 -16.37 -0.72 5.23
N SER A 451 -16.69 0.40 5.86
CA SER A 451 -16.56 0.57 7.31
C SER A 451 -17.40 -0.48 8.06
N LYS A 452 -16.84 -1.12 9.09
CA LYS A 452 -17.60 -1.95 10.03
C LYS A 452 -18.31 -1.10 11.07
N ALA A 453 -19.52 -1.51 11.46
CA ALA A 453 -20.18 -0.92 12.62
C ALA A 453 -19.42 -1.31 13.91
N ARG A 454 -19.12 -0.33 14.77
CA ARG A 454 -18.56 -0.61 16.10
C ARG A 454 -19.60 -1.37 16.94
N GLN A 455 -19.20 -2.48 17.56
CA GLN A 455 -20.01 -3.07 18.63
C GLN A 455 -20.06 -2.08 19.80
N LYS A 456 -21.26 -1.78 20.30
CA LYS A 456 -21.43 -0.92 21.47
C LYS A 456 -20.87 -1.65 22.70
N ASP A 457 -19.66 -1.28 23.12
CA ASP A 457 -19.15 -1.68 24.42
C ASP A 457 -19.91 -0.90 25.51
N PRO A 458 -20.66 -1.57 26.40
CA PRO A 458 -21.39 -0.91 27.49
C PRO A 458 -20.48 -0.21 28.50
N HIS A 459 -19.17 -0.53 28.53
CA HIS A 459 -18.20 0.01 29.50
C HIS A 459 -17.31 1.13 28.93
N ALA A 460 -17.36 1.39 27.61
CA ALA A 460 -16.63 2.50 27.01
C ALA A 460 -17.33 3.84 27.33
N ARG A 461 -16.78 4.58 28.30
CA ARG A 461 -17.31 5.88 28.78
C ARG A 461 -17.21 7.04 27.77
N SER A 462 -16.80 6.81 26.53
CA SER A 462 -16.71 7.86 25.51
C SER A 462 -17.30 7.41 24.19
N LEU A 463 -18.41 8.05 23.80
CA LEU A 463 -18.89 8.11 22.42
C LEU A 463 -17.93 9.01 21.63
N THR A 464 -16.71 8.56 21.35
CA THR A 464 -15.83 9.30 20.42
C THR A 464 -16.43 9.22 19.02
N SER A 465 -16.61 10.36 18.36
CA SER A 465 -16.87 10.42 16.93
C SER A 465 -15.78 9.63 16.20
N ARG A 466 -16.18 8.85 15.19
CA ARG A 466 -15.23 8.08 14.39
C ARG A 466 -14.39 9.03 13.57
N ASP A 467 -13.12 8.72 13.41
CA ASP A 467 -12.17 9.48 12.60
C ASP A 467 -11.51 8.52 11.62
N LEU A 468 -11.57 8.85 10.33
CA LEU A 468 -11.06 7.99 9.28
C LEU A 468 -9.52 7.96 9.27
N VAL A 469 -8.86 9.07 9.63
CA VAL A 469 -7.40 9.14 9.70
C VAL A 469 -6.88 8.19 10.78
N GLU A 470 -7.49 8.23 11.97
CA GLU A 470 -7.13 7.34 13.08
C GLU A 470 -7.40 5.86 12.77
N GLU A 471 -8.50 5.57 12.06
CA GLU A 471 -8.87 4.20 11.69
C GLU A 471 -8.00 3.59 10.57
N LEU A 472 -7.32 4.41 9.77
CA LEU A 472 -6.50 3.95 8.64
C LEU A 472 -5.00 4.00 8.89
N ILE A 473 -4.50 5.06 9.56
CA ILE A 473 -3.06 5.27 9.76
C ILE A 473 -2.67 5.58 11.22
N GLY A 474 -3.65 5.84 12.09
CA GLY A 474 -3.43 6.09 13.52
C GLY A 474 -3.43 4.82 14.39
N GLU A 475 -3.61 5.00 15.70
CA GLU A 475 -3.47 3.91 16.68
C GLU A 475 -4.55 2.82 16.51
N GLU A 476 -5.73 3.17 15.97
CA GLU A 476 -6.80 2.20 15.74
C GLU A 476 -6.58 1.32 14.49
N GLY A 477 -5.71 1.75 13.57
CA GLY A 477 -5.35 1.00 12.36
C GLY A 477 -4.54 -0.27 12.63
N GLU A 478 -3.79 -0.33 13.74
CA GLU A 478 -2.94 -1.48 14.08
C GLU A 478 -3.68 -2.61 14.80
N ASP A 479 -4.75 -2.29 15.55
CA ASP A 479 -5.42 -3.24 16.45
C ASP A 479 -6.83 -3.67 15.98
N THR A 480 -7.40 -3.03 14.95
CA THR A 480 -8.73 -3.40 14.45
C THR A 480 -8.84 -3.36 12.93
N LEU A 481 -9.40 -4.43 12.35
CA LEU A 481 -9.90 -4.40 10.96
C LEU A 481 -11.15 -3.50 10.91
N THR A 482 -10.98 -2.19 10.94
CA THR A 482 -12.03 -1.16 10.95
C THR A 482 -12.91 -1.22 9.70
N HIS A 483 -12.37 -1.75 8.60
CA HIS A 483 -13.03 -1.91 7.32
C HIS A 483 -12.99 -3.36 6.82
N THR A 484 -13.94 -3.74 5.96
CA THR A 484 -13.93 -4.99 5.19
C THR A 484 -13.90 -4.73 3.70
N PRO A 485 -13.20 -5.56 2.92
CA PRO A 485 -13.36 -5.53 1.47
C PRO A 485 -14.78 -5.98 1.08
N ASP A 486 -15.40 -5.25 0.16
CA ASP A 486 -16.73 -5.55 -0.41
C ASP A 486 -16.57 -6.08 -1.84
N ARG A 487 -16.00 -5.25 -2.73
CA ARG A 487 -15.76 -5.61 -4.14
C ARG A 487 -14.37 -5.22 -4.58
N VAL A 488 -13.89 -5.89 -5.62
CA VAL A 488 -12.59 -5.62 -6.26
C VAL A 488 -12.81 -5.49 -7.75
N TYR A 489 -12.24 -4.45 -8.35
CA TYR A 489 -12.32 -4.18 -9.78
C TYR A 489 -10.93 -3.92 -10.35
N GLU A 490 -10.66 -4.47 -11.53
CA GLU A 490 -9.48 -4.17 -12.32
C GLU A 490 -9.85 -3.16 -13.39
N ILE A 491 -9.22 -1.99 -13.38
CA ILE A 491 -9.53 -0.87 -14.28
C ILE A 491 -8.33 -0.42 -15.11
N LEU A 492 -8.57 0.11 -16.31
CA LEU A 492 -7.53 0.55 -17.24
C LEU A 492 -7.26 2.05 -17.20
N ASN A 493 -8.29 2.88 -17.03
CA ASN A 493 -8.16 4.33 -17.07
C ASN A 493 -8.11 4.92 -15.68
N ASP A 494 -9.23 4.97 -14.98
CA ASP A 494 -9.38 5.81 -13.81
C ASP A 494 -10.44 5.31 -12.81
N VAL A 495 -10.19 5.64 -11.55
CA VAL A 495 -11.19 5.59 -10.47
C VAL A 495 -11.51 7.02 -10.07
N VAL A 496 -12.80 7.32 -10.00
CA VAL A 496 -13.30 8.67 -9.74
C VAL A 496 -14.22 8.62 -8.54
N LEU A 497 -13.90 9.41 -7.51
CA LEU A 497 -14.77 9.64 -6.37
C LEU A 497 -15.37 11.04 -6.48
N ASP A 498 -16.69 11.15 -6.65
CA ASP A 498 -17.40 12.40 -6.92
C ASP A 498 -18.60 12.62 -5.98
N ARG A 499 -19.08 13.86 -5.91
CA ARG A 499 -20.19 14.26 -5.01
C ARG A 499 -21.55 13.70 -5.35
N GLY A 500 -21.72 12.98 -6.46
CA GLY A 500 -23.03 12.46 -6.80
C GLY A 500 -23.97 13.53 -7.34
N PRO A 501 -25.28 13.32 -7.16
CA PRO A 501 -26.27 14.36 -7.37
C PRO A 501 -26.27 15.42 -6.25
N ASN A 502 -25.43 15.29 -5.21
CA ASN A 502 -25.47 16.20 -4.07
C ASN A 502 -25.03 17.61 -4.48
N PRO A 503 -25.74 18.67 -4.05
CA PRO A 503 -25.39 20.05 -4.38
C PRO A 503 -24.18 20.57 -3.61
N THR A 504 -23.78 19.90 -2.52
CA THR A 504 -22.61 20.23 -1.71
C THR A 504 -21.36 19.53 -2.23
N MET A 505 -20.20 20.17 -2.07
CA MET A 505 -18.91 19.57 -2.39
C MET A 505 -18.65 18.32 -1.56
N SER A 506 -17.94 17.35 -2.13
CA SER A 506 -17.43 16.21 -1.39
C SER A 506 -16.24 16.62 -0.55
N GLN A 507 -16.16 16.04 0.65
CA GLN A 507 -14.97 16.04 1.47
C GLN A 507 -14.30 14.67 1.33
N ILE A 508 -13.06 14.66 0.87
CA ILE A 508 -12.33 13.44 0.51
C ILE A 508 -10.95 13.48 1.15
N GLU A 509 -10.61 12.49 1.95
CA GLU A 509 -9.25 12.32 2.47
C GLU A 509 -8.47 11.38 1.57
N LEU A 510 -7.26 11.80 1.20
CA LEU A 510 -6.32 11.04 0.38
C LEU A 510 -5.14 10.59 1.23
N PHE A 511 -4.81 9.32 1.14
CA PHE A 511 -3.70 8.69 1.84
C PHE A 511 -2.80 7.99 0.83
N GLY A 512 -1.49 8.06 1.04
CA GLY A 512 -0.49 7.30 0.32
C GLY A 512 0.34 6.48 1.28
N ASP A 513 0.34 5.17 1.10
CA ASP A 513 0.88 4.22 2.07
C ASP A 513 0.34 4.51 3.49
N ASP A 514 1.19 4.83 4.47
CA ASP A 514 0.77 5.07 5.85
C ASP A 514 0.73 6.56 6.20
N GLU A 515 0.64 7.42 5.19
CA GLU A 515 0.62 8.88 5.34
C GLU A 515 -0.69 9.49 4.81
N HIS A 516 -1.24 10.43 5.58
CA HIS A 516 -2.34 11.28 5.11
C HIS A 516 -1.77 12.42 4.28
N PHE A 517 -2.11 12.46 2.99
CA PHE A 517 -1.61 13.46 2.07
C PHE A 517 -2.38 14.77 2.23
N THR A 518 -3.70 14.73 2.09
CA THR A 518 -4.53 15.92 2.19
C THR A 518 -6.02 15.58 2.27
N THR A 519 -6.79 16.53 2.80
CA THR A 519 -8.26 16.53 2.75
C THR A 519 -8.72 17.53 1.70
N LEU A 520 -9.49 17.05 0.72
CA LEU A 520 -9.96 17.80 -0.43
C LEU A 520 -11.43 18.15 -0.27
N LEU A 521 -11.75 19.42 -0.52
CA LEU A 521 -13.10 19.89 -0.76
C LEU A 521 -13.23 20.17 -2.25
N ALA A 522 -14.00 19.35 -2.97
CA ALA A 522 -14.06 19.38 -4.43
C ALA A 522 -15.37 18.78 -4.96
N ASP A 523 -15.64 18.92 -6.25
CA ASP A 523 -16.66 18.09 -6.90
C ASP A 523 -16.26 16.61 -6.84
N GLY A 524 -14.96 16.32 -6.86
CA GLY A 524 -14.42 14.97 -6.71
C GLY A 524 -12.90 14.89 -6.86
N ILE A 525 -12.39 13.67 -6.98
CA ILE A 525 -11.00 13.34 -7.29
C ILE A 525 -10.96 12.23 -8.33
N CYS A 526 -10.03 12.32 -9.29
CA CYS A 526 -9.75 11.33 -10.31
C CYS A 526 -8.33 10.77 -10.07
N ILE A 527 -8.22 9.46 -9.90
CA ILE A 527 -6.96 8.74 -9.86
C ILE A 527 -6.85 7.94 -11.16
N ALA A 528 -5.87 8.28 -11.98
CA ALA A 528 -5.74 7.73 -13.34
C ALA A 528 -4.40 7.01 -13.55
N THR A 529 -4.46 5.96 -14.36
CA THR A 529 -3.27 5.35 -14.95
C THR A 529 -2.69 6.29 -16.02
N PRO A 530 -1.47 6.04 -16.52
CA PRO A 530 -0.94 6.78 -17.66
C PRO A 530 -1.82 6.63 -18.91
N THR A 531 -2.49 5.48 -19.07
CA THR A 531 -3.47 5.27 -20.14
C THR A 531 -4.71 6.13 -19.92
N GLY A 532 -5.21 6.24 -18.70
CA GLY A 532 -6.31 7.12 -18.32
C GLY A 532 -5.97 8.62 -18.33
N SER A 533 -4.70 8.99 -18.51
CA SER A 533 -4.28 10.40 -18.51
C SER A 533 -4.97 11.24 -19.58
N THR A 534 -5.36 10.63 -20.70
CA THR A 534 -6.09 11.24 -21.84
C THR A 534 -7.61 11.22 -21.68
N ALA A 535 -8.13 10.58 -20.62
CA ALA A 535 -9.56 10.40 -20.36
C ALA A 535 -10.08 11.48 -19.40
N TYR A 536 -10.77 11.12 -18.32
CA TYR A 536 -11.39 12.10 -17.44
C TYR A 536 -10.35 12.96 -16.71
N ASN A 537 -9.16 12.39 -16.42
CA ASN A 537 -8.01 13.12 -15.88
C ASN A 537 -7.67 14.38 -16.69
N LEU A 538 -7.63 14.29 -18.03
CA LEU A 538 -7.32 15.43 -18.90
C LEU A 538 -8.39 16.52 -18.77
N ALA A 539 -9.67 16.13 -18.77
CA ALA A 539 -10.79 17.05 -18.64
C ALA A 539 -10.84 17.73 -17.26
N ALA A 540 -10.32 17.07 -16.22
CA ALA A 540 -10.16 17.65 -14.88
C ALA A 540 -8.91 18.55 -14.74
N GLY A 541 -8.12 18.72 -15.80
CA GLY A 541 -6.91 19.56 -15.80
C GLY A 541 -5.62 18.83 -15.46
N GLY A 542 -5.63 17.50 -15.42
CA GLY A 542 -4.46 16.65 -15.24
C GLY A 542 -3.54 16.63 -16.46
N SER A 543 -2.27 16.24 -16.26
CA SER A 543 -1.28 16.15 -17.34
C SER A 543 -1.47 14.90 -18.20
N LEU A 544 -1.03 14.97 -19.46
CA LEU A 544 -0.86 13.80 -20.32
C LEU A 544 0.39 13.01 -19.88
N SER A 545 0.28 11.69 -19.86
CA SER A 545 1.40 10.80 -19.55
C SER A 545 1.52 9.69 -20.60
N HIS A 546 2.75 9.36 -20.97
CA HIS A 546 3.00 8.27 -21.91
C HIS A 546 2.57 6.92 -21.27
N PRO A 547 1.91 6.00 -22.00
CA PRO A 547 1.40 4.74 -21.45
C PRO A 547 2.44 3.85 -20.75
N GLU A 548 3.72 3.98 -21.12
CA GLU A 548 4.84 3.22 -20.52
C GLU A 548 5.39 3.82 -19.21
N ASN A 549 4.95 5.03 -18.85
CA ASN A 549 5.42 5.67 -17.62
C ASN A 549 4.86 4.93 -16.39
N PRO A 550 5.70 4.48 -15.44
CA PRO A 550 5.23 3.77 -14.25
C PRO A 550 4.75 4.76 -13.18
N VAL A 551 3.62 5.43 -13.43
CA VAL A 551 3.10 6.49 -12.56
C VAL A 551 1.60 6.40 -12.37
N ILE A 552 1.13 6.97 -11.26
CA ILE A 552 -0.27 7.24 -10.96
C ILE A 552 -0.49 8.75 -11.04
N LEU A 553 -1.57 9.18 -11.69
CA LEU A 553 -1.96 10.59 -11.77
C LEU A 553 -3.11 10.84 -10.80
N VAL A 554 -3.01 11.92 -10.03
CA VAL A 554 -4.02 12.34 -9.05
C VAL A 554 -4.47 13.75 -9.41
N THR A 555 -5.73 13.91 -9.78
CA THR A 555 -6.29 15.18 -10.24
C THR A 555 -7.60 15.45 -9.51
N ALA A 556 -7.71 16.59 -8.83
CA ALA A 556 -8.96 17.00 -8.21
C ALA A 556 -9.91 17.58 -9.27
N ILE A 557 -11.20 17.32 -9.12
CA ILE A 557 -12.26 17.80 -10.01
C ILE A 557 -12.87 19.04 -9.36
N CYS A 558 -12.67 20.22 -9.98
CA CYS A 558 -13.19 21.50 -9.49
C CYS A 558 -12.91 21.74 -7.99
N ALA A 559 -11.65 21.63 -7.58
CA ALA A 559 -11.26 21.77 -6.18
C ALA A 559 -11.51 23.20 -5.66
N HIS A 560 -12.08 23.30 -4.45
CA HIS A 560 -12.31 24.56 -3.77
C HIS A 560 -11.08 24.98 -2.94
N THR A 561 -9.94 25.02 -3.62
CA THR A 561 -8.65 25.47 -3.09
C THR A 561 -7.81 26.03 -4.24
N LEU A 562 -7.00 27.05 -3.95
CA LEU A 562 -6.11 27.67 -4.94
C LEU A 562 -4.79 26.90 -5.13
N SER A 563 -4.49 25.95 -4.24
CA SER A 563 -3.17 25.32 -4.15
C SER A 563 -3.12 23.86 -4.60
N PHE A 564 -4.24 23.18 -4.76
CA PHE A 564 -4.21 21.77 -5.21
C PHE A 564 -3.94 21.69 -6.71
N ARG A 565 -2.75 21.21 -7.05
CA ARG A 565 -2.33 20.95 -8.43
C ARG A 565 -2.35 19.44 -8.67
N PRO A 566 -2.53 18.99 -9.94
CA PRO A 566 -2.38 17.59 -10.28
C PRO A 566 -1.04 17.02 -9.77
N ILE A 567 -1.08 15.85 -9.17
CA ILE A 567 0.08 15.17 -8.57
C ILE A 567 0.38 13.92 -9.40
N ILE A 568 1.68 13.67 -9.63
CA ILE A 568 2.15 12.44 -10.24
C ILE A 568 2.90 11.66 -9.17
N LEU A 569 2.47 10.43 -8.92
CA LEU A 569 2.98 9.54 -7.90
C LEU A 569 3.60 8.29 -8.53
N PRO A 570 4.55 7.60 -7.86
CA PRO A 570 5.05 6.32 -8.33
C PRO A 570 3.94 5.26 -8.32
N ASP A 571 3.90 4.38 -9.31
CA ASP A 571 3.01 3.20 -9.39
C ASP A 571 3.20 2.15 -8.28
N THR A 572 4.20 2.30 -7.40
CA THR A 572 4.44 1.42 -6.26
C THR A 572 3.74 1.86 -4.97
N ILE A 573 3.12 3.04 -4.96
CA ILE A 573 2.42 3.56 -3.78
C ILE A 573 1.03 2.92 -3.66
N VAL A 574 0.61 2.61 -2.43
CA VAL A 574 -0.77 2.19 -2.15
C VAL A 574 -1.59 3.42 -1.83
N LEU A 575 -2.45 3.84 -2.77
CA LEU A 575 -3.38 4.94 -2.54
C LEU A 575 -4.66 4.47 -1.87
N ARG A 576 -5.12 5.23 -0.87
CA ARG A 576 -6.45 5.10 -0.29
C ARG A 576 -7.14 6.45 -0.35
N MET A 577 -8.41 6.45 -0.71
CA MET A 577 -9.26 7.63 -0.63
C MET A 577 -10.51 7.27 0.16
N GLY A 578 -10.98 8.18 1.00
CA GLY A 578 -12.18 7.94 1.79
C GLY A 578 -12.95 9.21 2.10
N VAL A 579 -14.20 9.02 2.48
CA VAL A 579 -15.11 10.09 2.87
C VAL A 579 -15.11 10.15 4.40
N PRO A 580 -14.72 11.28 5.01
CA PRO A 580 -14.71 11.43 6.47
C PRO A 580 -16.09 11.17 7.08
N TYR A 581 -16.12 10.68 8.33
CA TYR A 581 -17.38 10.36 9.00
C TYR A 581 -18.23 11.59 9.36
N ASP A 582 -17.60 12.75 9.46
CA ASP A 582 -18.25 14.05 9.68
C ASP A 582 -18.61 14.79 8.37
N ALA A 583 -18.33 14.17 7.22
CA ALA A 583 -18.70 14.74 5.93
C ALA A 583 -20.21 14.94 5.82
N ARG A 584 -20.61 16.09 5.27
CA ARG A 584 -22.04 16.46 5.15
C ARG A 584 -22.83 15.55 4.23
N THR A 585 -22.16 14.97 3.23
CA THR A 585 -22.77 14.11 2.22
C THR A 585 -21.85 12.95 1.87
N SER A 586 -22.43 11.84 1.46
CA SER A 586 -21.69 10.73 0.86
C SER A 586 -21.15 11.11 -0.53
N SER A 587 -20.21 10.30 -1.01
CA SER A 587 -19.66 10.38 -2.36
C SER A 587 -19.96 9.09 -3.13
N TRP A 588 -19.78 9.14 -4.44
CA TRP A 588 -19.98 8.05 -5.40
C TRP A 588 -18.65 7.69 -6.04
N ALA A 589 -18.37 6.41 -6.19
CA ALA A 589 -17.12 5.94 -6.80
C ALA A 589 -17.44 5.27 -8.13
N SER A 590 -16.75 5.64 -9.21
CA SER A 590 -16.86 4.98 -10.51
C SER A 590 -15.51 4.44 -10.97
N PHE A 591 -15.57 3.34 -11.72
CA PHE A 591 -14.43 2.52 -12.13
C PHE A 591 -14.44 2.41 -13.66
N ASP A 592 -13.52 3.08 -14.37
CA ASP A 592 -13.58 3.27 -15.82
C ASP A 592 -14.94 3.82 -16.31
N GLY A 593 -15.57 4.69 -15.51
CA GLY A 593 -16.92 5.21 -15.76
C GLY A 593 -18.06 4.18 -15.62
N ARG A 594 -17.81 3.05 -14.93
CA ARG A 594 -18.78 1.97 -14.66
C ARG A 594 -18.94 1.71 -13.16
N GLU A 595 -19.94 0.90 -12.81
CA GLU A 595 -20.24 0.42 -11.44
C GLU A 595 -20.21 1.55 -10.40
N ARG A 596 -21.03 2.58 -10.64
CA ARG A 596 -21.11 3.77 -9.80
C ARG A 596 -21.92 3.56 -8.52
#